data_AF-A0A1J3F7N9-F1
#
_entry.id   AF-A0A1J3F7N9-F1
#
_cell.length_a   1.000
_cell.length_b   1.000
_cell.length_c   1.000
_cell.angle_alpha   90.00
_cell.angle_beta   90.00
_cell.angle_gamma   90.00
#
_symmetry.space_group_name_H-M   'P 1'
#
loop_
_entity.id
_entity.type
_entity.pdbx_description
1 polymer ?
#
loop_
_entity_poly.entity_id
_entity_poly.type
_entity_poly.pdbx_seq_one_letter_code
_entity_poly.pdbx_strand_id
1 'polypeptide(L)'
;HGLAVILGLEVSNVFVGSALVDCYVKFGKTREAKLVLERVEEKDVVLITALIVGYSQNGEDTEAVKAFQSMMVEDVQPNES
;
A
#
# COMPACT_ATOMS: atom_id res chain seq x y z
N HIS A 1 14.99 -14.60 -13.52
CA HIS A 1 14.64 -13.47 -14.41
C HIS A 1 13.19 -12.98 -14.22
N GLY A 2 12.16 -13.84 -14.20
CA GLY A 2 10.76 -13.39 -14.04
C GLY A 2 10.42 -12.66 -12.73
N LEU A 3 10.99 -13.07 -11.60
CA LEU A 3 10.73 -12.44 -10.29
C LEU A 3 11.21 -10.98 -10.25
N ALA A 4 12.36 -10.68 -10.86
CA ALA A 4 12.91 -9.32 -10.91
C ALA A 4 12.08 -8.38 -11.80
N VAL A 5 11.45 -8.90 -12.86
CA VAL A 5 10.55 -8.13 -13.72
C VAL A 5 9.24 -7.83 -12.99
N ILE A 6 8.67 -8.80 -12.27
CA ILE A 6 7.46 -8.59 -11.46
C ILE A 6 7.73 -7.56 -10.36
N LEU A 7 8.84 -7.69 -9.63
CA LEU A 7 9.26 -6.72 -8.62
C LEU A 7 9.55 -5.34 -9.22
N GLY A 8 10.11 -5.26 -10.43
CA GLY A 8 10.35 -3.98 -11.12
C GLY A 8 9.05 -3.32 -11.61
N LEU A 9 8.05 -4.11 -12.02
CA LEU A 9 6.72 -3.64 -12.41
C LEU A 9 5.91 -3.15 -11.20
N GLU A 10 6.05 -3.82 -10.05
CA GLU A 10 5.49 -3.40 -8.77
C GLU A 10 5.97 -2.01 -8.34
N VAL A 11 7.26 -1.72 -8.55
CA VAL A 11 7.88 -0.45 -8.12
C VAL A 11 7.44 0.72 -9.00
N SER A 12 7.25 0.48 -10.31
CA SER A 12 7.01 1.54 -11.31
C SER A 12 5.54 1.83 -11.61
N ASN A 13 4.58 1.00 -11.17
CA ASN A 13 3.18 1.13 -11.61
C ASN A 13 2.18 0.99 -10.45
N VAL A 14 1.55 2.12 -10.10
CA VAL A 14 0.54 2.20 -9.02
C VAL A 14 -0.67 1.30 -9.25
N PHE A 15 -1.05 1.02 -10.50
CA PHE A 15 -2.15 0.11 -10.82
C PHE A 15 -1.80 -1.35 -10.49
N VAL A 16 -0.55 -1.75 -10.76
CA VAL A 16 -0.05 -3.09 -10.43
C VAL A 16 0.09 -3.22 -8.92
N GLY A 17 0.64 -2.20 -8.26
CA GLY A 17 0.70 -2.14 -6.80
C GLY A 17 -0.68 -2.27 -6.15
N SER A 18 -1.69 -1.55 -6.67
CA SER A 18 -3.06 -1.57 -6.14
C SER A 18 -3.72 -2.94 -6.30
N ALA A 19 -3.57 -3.57 -7.47
CA ALA A 19 -4.10 -4.91 -7.71
C ALA A 19 -3.45 -5.97 -6.79
N LEU A 20 -2.16 -5.83 -6.51
CA LEU A 20 -1.43 -6.75 -5.63
C LEU A 20 -1.80 -6.53 -4.16
N VAL A 21 -1.90 -5.28 -3.70
CA VAL A 21 -2.40 -4.95 -2.36
C VAL A 21 -3.80 -5.55 -2.18
N ASP A 22 -4.73 -5.29 -3.09
CA ASP A 22 -6.10 -5.84 -3.05
C ASP A 22 -6.09 -7.38 -3.03
N CYS A 23 -5.25 -8.02 -3.85
CA CYS A 23 -5.09 -9.47 -3.84
C CYS A 23 -4.59 -9.98 -2.48
N TYR A 24 -3.52 -9.39 -1.95
CA TYR A 24 -2.92 -9.83 -0.70
C TYR A 24 -3.85 -9.63 0.49
N VAL A 25 -4.54 -8.49 0.60
CA VAL A 25 -5.47 -8.25 1.73
C VAL A 25 -6.69 -9.16 1.69
N LYS A 26 -7.20 -9.54 0.50
CA LYS A 26 -8.29 -10.51 0.35
C LYS A 26 -7.95 -11.90 0.88
N PHE A 27 -6.67 -12.26 0.89
CA PHE A 27 -6.19 -13.53 1.45
C PHE A 27 -5.64 -13.40 2.88
N GLY A 28 -5.85 -12.25 3.54
CA GLY A 28 -5.32 -11.99 4.88
C GLY A 28 -3.79 -11.86 4.94
N LYS A 29 -3.15 -11.63 3.80
CA LYS A 29 -1.69 -11.42 3.67
C LYS A 29 -1.34 -9.94 3.75
N THR A 30 -1.84 -9.28 4.78
CA THR A 30 -1.72 -7.82 4.98
C THR A 30 -0.26 -7.36 5.12
N ARG A 31 0.63 -8.21 5.66
CA ARG A 31 2.07 -7.96 5.70
C ARG A 31 2.69 -7.88 4.31
N GLU A 32 2.34 -8.79 3.42
CA GLU A 32 2.80 -8.80 2.03
C GLU A 32 2.23 -7.59 1.27
N ALA A 33 0.97 -7.22 1.53
CA ALA A 33 0.36 -6.00 0.99
C ALA A 33 1.14 -4.74 1.42
N LYS A 34 1.55 -4.65 2.69
CA LYS A 34 2.39 -3.55 3.19
C LYS A 34 3.74 -3.47 2.48
N LEU A 35 4.38 -4.60 2.23
CA LEU A 35 5.65 -4.65 1.50
C LEU A 35 5.52 -4.15 0.06
N VAL A 36 4.39 -4.43 -0.59
CA VAL A 36 4.10 -3.87 -1.92
C VAL A 36 3.93 -2.36 -1.82
N LEU A 37 3.16 -1.85 -0.86
CA LEU A 37 2.98 -0.41 -0.63
C LEU A 37 4.33 0.31 -0.44
N GLU A 38 5.22 -0.25 0.39
CA GLU A 38 6.56 0.32 0.66
C GLU A 38 7.47 0.35 -0.58
N ARG A 39 7.21 -0.53 -1.56
CA ARG A 39 8.02 -0.66 -2.79
C ARG A 39 7.51 0.19 -3.94
N VAL A 40 6.24 0.59 -3.94
CA VAL A 40 5.67 1.46 -4.97
C VAL A 40 6.22 2.89 -4.74
N GLU A 41 6.89 3.45 -5.75
CA GLU A 41 7.47 4.80 -5.66
C GLU A 41 6.38 5.88 -5.51
N GLU A 42 5.35 5.82 -6.34
CA GLU A 42 4.23 6.76 -6.32
C GLU A 42 3.05 6.14 -5.56
N LYS A 43 2.94 6.45 -4.27
CA LYS A 43 1.79 6.03 -3.46
C LYS A 43 0.65 7.01 -3.73
N ASP A 44 -0.45 6.52 -4.31
CA ASP A 44 -1.67 7.31 -4.41
C ASP A 44 -2.63 7.00 -3.25
N VAL A 45 -3.60 7.89 -3.05
CA VAL A 45 -4.63 7.75 -2.03
C VAL A 45 -5.40 6.43 -2.19
N VAL A 46 -5.55 5.94 -3.43
CA VAL A 46 -6.28 4.69 -3.73
C VAL A 46 -5.53 3.47 -3.17
N LEU A 47 -4.22 3.39 -3.38
CA LEU A 47 -3.36 2.31 -2.92
C LEU A 47 -3.33 2.21 -1.39
N ILE A 48 -3.19 3.35 -0.71
CA ILE A 48 -3.19 3.41 0.75
C ILE A 48 -4.59 3.10 1.31
N THR A 49 -5.65 3.60 0.67
CA THR A 49 -7.04 3.29 1.06
C THR A 49 -7.34 1.80 0.94
N ALA A 50 -6.86 1.14 -0.13
CA ALA A 50 -7.00 -0.30 -0.30
C ALA A 50 -6.34 -1.08 0.85
N LEU A 51 -5.17 -0.63 1.30
CA LEU A 51 -4.48 -1.24 2.44
C LEU A 51 -5.25 -1.02 3.76
N ILE A 52 -5.79 0.17 4.01
CA ILE A 52 -6.59 0.50 5.21
C ILE A 52 -7.85 -0.37 5.28
N VAL A 53 -8.58 -0.47 4.16
CA VAL A 53 -9.77 -1.33 4.05
C VAL A 53 -9.39 -2.79 4.28
N GLY A 54 -8.28 -3.22 3.70
CA GLY A 54 -7.73 -4.57 3.89
C GLY A 54 -7.42 -4.89 5.34
N TYR A 55 -6.79 -3.98 6.08
CA TYR A 55 -6.54 -4.17 7.51
C TYR A 55 -7.84 -4.26 8.31
N SER A 56 -8.81 -3.37 8.07
CA SER A 56 -10.10 -3.39 8.77
C SER A 56 -10.89 -4.69 8.50
N GLN A 57 -10.90 -5.18 7.27
CA GLN A 57 -11.56 -6.44 6.91
C GLN A 57 -10.90 -7.68 7.55
N ASN A 58 -9.61 -7.62 7.87
CA ASN A 58 -8.89 -8.68 8.55
C ASN A 58 -8.86 -8.52 10.09
N GLY A 59 -9.55 -7.51 10.63
CA GLY A 59 -9.58 -7.24 12.08
C GLY A 59 -8.31 -6.59 12.63
N GLU A 60 -7.48 -6.02 11.77
CA GLU A 60 -6.21 -5.35 12.10
C GLU A 60 -6.40 -3.83 12.23
N ASP A 61 -7.41 -3.40 13.00
CA ASP A 61 -7.82 -1.98 13.09
C ASP A 61 -6.70 -1.04 13.53
N THR A 62 -5.76 -1.52 14.35
CA THR A 62 -4.60 -0.72 14.78
C THR A 62 -3.67 -0.39 13.61
N GLU A 63 -3.46 -1.34 12.70
CA GLU A 63 -2.64 -1.12 11.50
C GLU A 63 -3.39 -0.26 10.47
N ALA A 64 -4.73 -0.40 10.39
CA ALA A 64 -5.57 0.49 9.58
C ALA A 64 -5.43 1.96 10.02
N VAL A 65 -5.48 2.24 11.32
CA VAL A 65 -5.31 3.60 11.87
C VAL A 65 -3.89 4.12 11.62
N LYS A 66 -2.85 3.30 11.79
CA LYS A 66 -1.46 3.69 11.50
C LYS A 66 -1.26 4.04 10.02
N ALA A 67 -1.82 3.23 9.11
CA ALA A 67 -1.76 3.49 7.68
C ALA A 67 -2.46 4.80 7.30
N PHE A 68 -3.64 5.06 7.88
CA PHE A 68 -4.33 6.33 7.72
C PHE A 68 -3.52 7.53 8.24
N GLN A 69 -2.92 7.41 9.42
CA GLN A 69 -2.05 8.45 9.98
C GLN A 69 -0.82 8.72 9.11
N SER A 70 -0.19 7.67 8.57
CA SER A 70 0.94 7.81 7.65
C SER A 70 0.55 8.57 6.39
N MET A 71 -0.60 8.26 5.80
CA MET A 71 -1.14 8.98 4.64
C MET A 71 -1.33 10.47 4.95
N MET A 72 -1.92 10.78 6.11
CA MET A 72 -2.13 12.16 6.54
C MET A 72 -0.80 12.90 6.75
N VAL A 73 0.25 12.26 7.28
CA VAL A 73 1.54 12.92 7.48
C VAL A 73 2.27 13.18 6.14
N GLU A 74 2.19 12.25 5.19
CA GLU A 74 2.77 12.43 3.85
C GLU A 74 2.04 13.50 3.04
N ASP A 75 0.71 13.56 3.12
CA ASP A 75 -0.12 14.55 2.41
C ASP A 75 -0.12 15.94 3.11
N VAL A 76 0.17 15.96 4.42
CA VAL A 76 0.29 17.18 5.23
C VAL A 76 1.73 17.68 5.31
N GLN A 77 2.74 17.01 4.74
CA GLN A 77 4.04 17.67 4.51
C GLN A 77 3.82 18.79 3.50
N PRO A 78 3.74 20.06 3.95
CA PRO A 78 3.67 21.16 3.02
C PRO A 78 5.06 21.23 2.39
N ASN A 79 5.11 21.64 1.14
CA ASN A 79 6.27 22.35 0.65
C ASN A 79 6.54 23.53 1.62
N GLU A 80 7.33 23.31 2.65
CA GLU A 80 7.98 24.40 3.35
C GLU A 80 9.17 24.81 2.49
N SER A 81 8.88 25.80 1.63
CA SER A 81 9.78 26.73 0.92
C SER A 81 10.38 26.28 -0.41
#